data_AF-A0AA88QT66-F1
#
_entry.id   AF-A0AA88QT66-F1
#
_cell.length_a   1.000
_cell.length_b   1.000
_cell.length_c   1.000
_cell.angle_alpha   90.00
_cell.angle_beta   90.00
_cell.angle_gamma   90.00
#
_symmetry.space_group_name_H-M   'P 1'
#
loop_
_entity.id
_entity.type
_entity.pdbx_description
1 polymer ?
#
loop_
_entity_poly.entity_id
_entity_poly.type
_entity_poly.pdbx_seq_one_letter_code
_entity_poly.pdbx_strand_id
1 'polypeptide(L)'
;MYVVGTATSAVPTTFIEGSCKVTRFPAVCVQSLSAQATAIGRDPQKLAQTSLFVSLARAKSTKLFMLQLAKLRGLRANEHAALKDCLDNMDDGVDRLRQSVREFEELVKAQGEDILWHKSNIATWVSSAMDSEETCKDGLNQPALDGKMKNSITTRIEDATKVTSNALAFLNTL
;
A
#
# COMPACT_ATOMS: atom_id res chain seq x y z
N MET A 1 -8.91 -38.86 -27.92
CA MET A 1 -9.21 -37.40 -27.94
C MET A 1 -8.65 -36.81 -26.66
N TYR A 2 -7.71 -35.88 -26.79
CA TYR A 2 -6.98 -35.27 -25.69
C TYR A 2 -7.83 -34.21 -24.98
N VAL A 3 -7.83 -34.19 -23.66
CA VAL A 3 -8.24 -33.02 -22.88
C VAL A 3 -6.99 -32.49 -22.20
N VAL A 4 -6.36 -31.49 -22.83
CA VAL A 4 -5.26 -30.73 -22.24
C VAL A 4 -5.88 -29.78 -21.22
N GLY A 5 -5.56 -29.99 -19.94
CA GLY A 5 -5.91 -29.06 -18.88
C GLY A 5 -5.21 -27.71 -19.10
N THR A 6 -5.99 -26.63 -19.07
CA THR A 6 -5.52 -25.26 -19.26
C THR A 6 -4.67 -24.80 -18.08
N ALA A 7 -3.35 -25.02 -18.16
CA ALA A 7 -2.35 -24.54 -17.21
C ALA A 7 -1.99 -23.06 -17.41
N THR A 8 -2.97 -22.18 -17.66
CA THR A 8 -2.72 -20.77 -18.00
C THR A 8 -2.82 -19.81 -16.82
N SER A 9 -3.33 -20.25 -15.65
CA SER A 9 -3.45 -19.42 -14.44
C SER A 9 -2.41 -19.72 -13.35
N ALA A 10 -1.68 -20.84 -13.42
CA ALA A 10 -0.77 -21.25 -12.35
C ALA A 10 0.57 -20.50 -12.36
N VAL A 11 1.09 -20.20 -13.56
CA VAL A 11 2.44 -19.63 -13.73
C VAL A 11 2.56 -18.19 -13.19
N PRO A 12 1.64 -17.25 -13.48
CA PRO A 12 1.74 -15.90 -12.94
C PRO A 12 1.59 -15.85 -11.41
N THR A 13 0.76 -16.73 -10.84
CA THR A 13 0.60 -16.86 -9.39
C THR A 13 1.87 -17.38 -8.72
N THR A 14 2.55 -18.39 -9.32
CA THR A 14 3.83 -18.90 -8.78
C THR A 14 4.94 -17.85 -8.78
N PHE A 15 4.93 -16.92 -9.74
CA PHE A 15 5.86 -15.78 -9.76
C PHE A 15 5.59 -14.83 -8.59
N ILE A 16 4.33 -14.47 -8.34
CA ILE A 16 3.96 -13.63 -7.18
C ILE A 16 4.35 -14.31 -5.87
N GLU A 17 4.03 -15.59 -5.70
CA GLU A 17 4.39 -16.35 -4.50
C GLU A 17 5.91 -16.37 -4.27
N GLY A 18 6.70 -16.57 -5.33
CA GLY A 18 8.15 -16.53 -5.28
C GLY A 18 8.67 -15.16 -4.88
N SER A 19 8.20 -14.11 -5.55
CA SER A 19 8.62 -12.73 -5.30
C SER A 19 8.22 -12.25 -3.90
N CYS A 20 7.04 -12.61 -3.41
CA CYS A 20 6.57 -12.21 -2.07
C CYS A 20 7.43 -12.73 -0.92
N LYS A 21 8.31 -13.74 -1.14
CA LYS A 21 9.23 -14.27 -0.12
C LYS A 21 10.25 -13.26 0.38
N VAL A 22 10.59 -12.24 -0.43
CA VAL A 22 11.54 -11.19 -0.02
C VAL A 22 10.87 -10.11 0.85
N THR A 23 9.54 -10.14 0.96
CA THR A 23 8.78 -9.13 1.68
C THR A 23 8.64 -9.48 3.16
N ARG A 24 8.46 -8.47 4.01
CA ARG A 24 8.18 -8.66 5.44
C ARG A 24 6.82 -9.31 5.68
N PHE A 25 5.86 -9.15 4.76
CA PHE A 25 4.50 -9.67 4.90
C PHE A 25 4.09 -10.56 3.71
N PRO A 26 4.69 -11.76 3.54
CA PRO A 26 4.47 -12.59 2.35
C PRO A 26 3.02 -12.99 2.12
N ALA A 27 2.28 -13.31 3.18
CA ALA A 27 0.86 -13.69 3.07
C ALA A 27 0.00 -12.53 2.55
N VAL A 28 0.19 -11.32 3.10
CA VAL A 28 -0.52 -10.11 2.66
C VAL A 28 -0.11 -9.75 1.24
N CYS A 29 1.17 -9.89 0.91
CA CYS A 29 1.70 -9.67 -0.42
C CYS A 29 0.97 -10.53 -1.46
N VAL A 30 0.95 -11.86 -1.27
CA VAL A 30 0.28 -12.79 -2.18
C VAL A 30 -1.21 -12.46 -2.28
N GLN A 31 -1.88 -12.29 -1.15
CA GLN A 31 -3.31 -11.98 -1.11
C GLN A 31 -3.65 -10.69 -1.88
N SER A 32 -2.83 -9.66 -1.73
CA SER A 32 -3.08 -8.34 -2.30
C SER A 32 -2.84 -8.23 -3.81
N LEU A 33 -2.04 -9.14 -4.38
CA LEU A 33 -1.58 -9.10 -5.78
C LEU A 33 -2.15 -10.20 -6.67
N SER A 34 -2.71 -11.26 -6.07
CA SER A 34 -3.17 -12.45 -6.82
C SER A 34 -4.25 -12.11 -7.85
N ALA A 35 -5.11 -11.11 -7.58
CA ALA A 35 -6.14 -10.69 -8.52
C ALA A 35 -5.57 -10.02 -9.78
N GLN A 36 -4.32 -9.54 -9.72
CA GLN A 36 -3.61 -8.88 -10.81
C GLN A 36 -2.56 -9.81 -11.45
N ALA A 37 -2.53 -11.11 -11.11
CA ALA A 37 -1.50 -12.04 -11.55
C ALA A 37 -1.31 -12.06 -13.07
N THR A 38 -2.40 -12.06 -13.85
CA THR A 38 -2.32 -12.00 -15.32
C THR A 38 -1.70 -10.71 -15.84
N ALA A 39 -2.01 -9.57 -15.22
CA ALA A 39 -1.47 -8.27 -15.61
C ALA A 39 0.02 -8.12 -15.25
N ILE A 40 0.40 -8.66 -14.08
CA ILE A 40 1.80 -8.70 -13.62
C ILE A 40 2.63 -9.65 -14.49
N GLY A 41 2.10 -10.83 -14.82
CA GLY A 41 2.84 -11.85 -15.56
C GLY A 41 4.07 -12.34 -14.80
N ARG A 42 5.25 -12.26 -15.43
CA ARG A 42 6.56 -12.59 -14.83
C ARG A 42 7.52 -11.40 -14.89
N ASP A 43 6.97 -10.21 -14.69
CA ASP A 43 7.67 -8.94 -14.88
C ASP A 43 7.88 -8.24 -13.52
N PRO A 44 9.12 -8.14 -13.03
CA PRO A 44 9.43 -7.47 -11.76
C PRO A 44 9.04 -5.98 -11.74
N GLN A 45 9.13 -5.28 -12.87
CA GLN A 45 8.74 -3.87 -12.94
C GLN A 45 7.23 -3.73 -12.81
N LYS A 46 6.45 -4.55 -13.53
CA LYS A 46 4.98 -4.58 -13.37
C LYS A 46 4.57 -5.01 -11.97
N LEU A 47 5.30 -5.94 -11.34
CA LEU A 47 5.06 -6.34 -9.96
C LEU A 47 5.22 -5.16 -9.00
N ALA A 48 6.35 -4.44 -9.08
CA ALA A 48 6.61 -3.27 -8.24
C ALA A 48 5.58 -2.15 -8.49
N GLN A 49 5.27 -1.85 -9.76
CA GLN A 49 4.27 -0.85 -10.13
C GLN A 49 2.88 -1.21 -9.60
N THR A 50 2.46 -2.47 -9.78
CA THR A 50 1.15 -2.95 -9.29
C THR A 50 1.10 -2.88 -7.77
N SER A 51 2.19 -3.23 -7.08
CA SER A 51 2.27 -3.12 -5.63
C SER A 51 2.13 -1.67 -5.16
N LEU A 52 2.75 -0.69 -5.84
CA LEU A 52 2.55 0.74 -5.56
C LEU A 52 1.09 1.18 -5.75
N PHE A 53 0.44 0.74 -6.83
CA PHE A 53 -0.97 1.04 -7.06
C PHE A 53 -1.89 0.45 -5.98
N VAL A 54 -1.61 -0.78 -5.55
CA VAL A 54 -2.34 -1.43 -4.45
C VAL A 54 -2.16 -0.64 -3.16
N SER A 55 -0.94 -0.21 -2.83
CA SER A 55 -0.68 0.63 -1.65
C SER A 55 -1.46 1.94 -1.70
N LEU A 56 -1.42 2.65 -2.83
CA LEU A 56 -2.20 3.87 -3.03
C LEU A 56 -3.71 3.64 -2.88
N ALA A 57 -4.21 2.53 -3.42
CA ALA A 57 -5.62 2.17 -3.32
C ALA A 57 -6.04 1.86 -1.88
N ARG A 58 -5.21 1.14 -1.11
CA ARG A 58 -5.46 0.85 0.31
C ARG A 58 -5.45 2.10 1.15
N ALA A 59 -4.44 2.97 1.01
CA ALA A 59 -4.37 4.24 1.73
C ALA A 59 -5.59 5.13 1.45
N LYS A 60 -6.00 5.26 0.17
CA LYS A 60 -7.21 6.00 -0.22
C LYS A 60 -8.48 5.38 0.37
N SER A 61 -8.62 4.06 0.33
CA SER A 61 -9.77 3.35 0.90
C SER A 61 -9.88 3.58 2.40
N THR A 62 -8.75 3.51 3.12
CA THR A 62 -8.67 3.81 4.56
C THR A 62 -9.05 5.25 4.85
N LYS A 63 -8.51 6.23 4.10
CA LYS A 63 -8.91 7.64 4.22
C LYS A 63 -10.41 7.85 4.00
N LEU A 64 -10.99 7.24 2.96
CA LEU A 64 -12.43 7.36 2.67
C LEU A 64 -13.29 6.75 3.77
N PHE A 65 -12.88 5.61 4.33
CA PHE A 65 -13.54 5.01 5.48
C PHE A 65 -13.53 5.94 6.69
N MET A 66 -12.39 6.56 7.01
CA MET A 66 -12.27 7.53 8.09
C MET A 66 -13.14 8.78 7.84
N LEU A 67 -13.20 9.29 6.61
CA LEU A 67 -14.09 10.40 6.23
C LEU A 67 -15.57 10.06 6.42
N GLN A 68 -15.96 8.79 6.25
CA GLN A 68 -17.32 8.34 6.53
C GLN A 68 -17.59 8.30 8.04
N LEU A 69 -16.62 7.82 8.83
CA LEU A 69 -16.72 7.82 10.28
C LEU A 69 -16.85 9.24 10.84
N ALA A 70 -16.10 10.19 10.30
CA ALA A 70 -16.13 11.59 10.72
C ALA A 70 -17.50 12.28 10.52
N LYS A 71 -18.39 11.68 9.72
CA LYS A 71 -19.76 12.18 9.48
C LYS A 71 -20.79 11.57 10.43
N LEU A 72 -20.40 10.59 11.24
CA LEU A 72 -21.31 9.97 12.20
C LEU A 72 -21.69 10.97 13.29
N ARG A 73 -22.98 10.99 13.65
CA ARG A 73 -23.45 11.76 14.81
C ARG A 73 -23.02 11.07 16.10
N GLY A 74 -22.76 11.86 17.13
CA GLY A 74 -22.46 11.34 18.48
C GLY A 74 -20.97 11.17 18.80
N LEU A 75 -20.08 11.50 17.86
CA LEU A 75 -18.64 11.61 18.13
C LEU A 75 -18.36 12.75 19.12
N ARG A 76 -17.54 12.47 20.13
CA ARG A 76 -17.04 13.46 21.09
C ARG A 76 -16.03 14.40 20.41
N ALA A 77 -15.79 15.56 21.00
CA ALA A 77 -14.87 16.56 20.42
C ALA A 77 -13.43 16.01 20.28
N ASN A 78 -12.95 15.26 21.27
CA ASN A 78 -11.64 14.60 21.24
C ASN A 78 -11.55 13.49 20.19
N GLU A 79 -12.64 12.75 19.94
CA GLU A 79 -12.69 11.73 18.88
C GLU A 79 -12.63 12.35 17.50
N HIS A 80 -13.36 13.46 17.28
CA HIS A 80 -13.26 14.22 16.04
C HIS A 80 -11.85 14.76 15.80
N ALA A 81 -11.21 15.31 16.84
CA ALA A 81 -9.85 15.82 16.75
C ALA A 81 -8.87 14.70 16.37
N ALA A 82 -8.88 13.57 17.09
CA ALA A 82 -8.01 12.45 16.78
C ALA A 82 -8.25 11.87 15.37
N LEU A 83 -9.50 11.79 14.93
CA LEU A 83 -9.83 11.34 13.57
C LEU A 83 -9.35 12.33 12.51
N LYS A 84 -9.45 13.63 12.77
CA LYS A 84 -8.96 14.69 11.88
C LYS A 84 -7.43 14.64 11.76
N ASP A 85 -6.71 14.58 12.87
CA ASP A 85 -5.25 14.52 12.87
C ASP A 85 -4.75 13.27 12.11
N CYS A 86 -5.44 12.14 12.28
CA CYS A 86 -5.15 10.92 11.54
C CYS A 86 -5.49 11.07 10.04
N LEU A 87 -6.61 11.73 9.69
CA LEU A 87 -6.98 12.01 8.30
C LEU A 87 -5.94 12.88 7.58
N ASP A 88 -5.36 13.86 8.28
CA ASP A 88 -4.31 14.73 7.73
C ASP A 88 -3.05 13.90 7.43
N ASN A 89 -2.62 13.04 8.36
CA ASN A 89 -1.53 12.09 8.12
C ASN A 89 -1.83 11.13 6.95
N MET A 90 -3.05 10.58 6.86
CA MET A 90 -3.42 9.72 5.73
C MET A 90 -3.43 10.47 4.39
N ASP A 91 -3.72 11.78 4.38
CA ASP A 91 -3.63 12.58 3.16
C ASP A 91 -2.18 12.74 2.70
N ASP A 92 -1.28 13.07 3.62
CA ASP A 92 0.15 13.13 3.35
C ASP A 92 0.66 11.80 2.79
N GLY A 93 0.29 10.68 3.42
CA GLY A 93 0.65 9.34 2.94
C GLY A 93 0.11 9.04 1.53
N VAL A 94 -1.15 9.40 1.25
CA VAL A 94 -1.74 9.26 -0.09
C VAL A 94 -0.99 10.10 -1.12
N ASP A 95 -0.60 11.33 -0.78
CA ASP A 95 0.12 12.22 -1.69
C ASP A 95 1.54 11.73 -1.97
N ARG A 96 2.25 11.21 -0.96
CA ARG A 96 3.55 10.53 -1.13
C ARG A 96 3.44 9.30 -2.02
N LEU A 97 2.39 8.49 -1.86
CA LEU A 97 2.13 7.34 -2.74
C LEU A 97 1.78 7.78 -4.17
N ARG A 98 1.05 8.88 -4.35
CA ARG A 98 0.79 9.46 -5.68
C ARG A 98 2.08 9.95 -6.35
N GLN A 99 2.97 10.59 -5.60
CA GLN A 99 4.30 10.99 -6.10
C GLN A 99 5.09 9.77 -6.55
N SER A 100 5.13 8.73 -5.70
CA SER A 100 5.79 7.45 -5.98
C SER A 100 5.30 6.79 -7.28
N VAL A 101 3.97 6.77 -7.49
CA VAL A 101 3.37 6.22 -8.71
C VAL A 101 3.78 7.01 -9.95
N ARG A 102 3.72 8.35 -9.91
CA ARG A 102 4.12 9.19 -11.06
C ARG A 102 5.59 9.05 -11.38
N GLU A 103 6.44 9.02 -10.37
CA GLU A 103 7.89 8.87 -10.54
C GLU A 103 8.27 7.49 -11.06
N PHE A 104 7.50 6.45 -10.73
CA PHE A 104 7.69 5.13 -11.33
C PHE A 104 7.48 5.17 -12.85
N GLU A 105 6.56 6.01 -13.36
CA GLU A 105 6.36 6.20 -14.80
C GLU A 105 7.57 6.89 -15.47
N GLU A 106 8.35 7.66 -14.72
CA GLU A 106 9.62 8.23 -15.20
C GLU A 106 10.78 7.24 -15.06
N LEU A 107 10.82 6.47 -13.96
CA LEU A 107 11.79 5.38 -13.76
C LEU A 107 11.82 4.40 -14.93
N VAL A 108 10.65 4.00 -15.46
CA VAL A 108 10.58 3.04 -16.58
C VAL A 108 11.13 3.60 -17.91
N LYS A 109 11.28 4.93 -18.01
CA LYS A 109 11.86 5.62 -19.18
C LYS A 109 13.34 5.97 -18.96
N ALA A 110 13.80 5.96 -17.71
CA ALA A 110 15.12 6.39 -17.30
C ALA A 110 16.23 5.47 -17.82
N GLN A 111 17.43 6.03 -17.95
CA GLN A 111 18.62 5.31 -18.42
C GLN A 111 19.84 5.73 -17.58
N GLY A 112 20.83 4.84 -17.47
CA GLY A 112 22.07 5.14 -16.77
C GLY A 112 21.84 5.48 -15.29
N GLU A 113 22.47 6.55 -14.82
CA GLU A 113 22.46 6.96 -13.41
C GLU A 113 21.09 7.49 -12.94
N ASP A 114 20.24 7.97 -13.85
CA ASP A 114 18.90 8.48 -13.53
C ASP A 114 17.99 7.40 -12.93
N ILE A 115 18.23 6.12 -13.24
CA ILE A 115 17.49 4.99 -12.68
C ILE A 115 17.62 4.98 -11.15
N LEU A 116 18.83 5.18 -10.62
CA LEU A 116 19.07 5.19 -9.18
C LEU A 116 18.44 6.41 -8.51
N TRP A 117 18.45 7.56 -9.18
CA TRP A 117 17.81 8.77 -8.70
C TRP A 117 16.30 8.59 -8.54
N HIS A 118 15.61 8.14 -9.59
CA HIS A 118 14.17 7.88 -9.53
C HIS A 118 13.82 6.81 -8.50
N LYS A 119 14.57 5.70 -8.45
CA LYS A 119 14.37 4.64 -7.45
C LYS A 119 14.51 5.17 -6.01
N SER A 120 15.48 6.04 -5.75
CA SER A 120 15.70 6.67 -4.44
C SER A 120 14.53 7.60 -4.05
N ASN A 121 14.04 8.41 -4.99
CA ASN A 121 12.87 9.27 -4.74
C ASN A 121 11.63 8.45 -4.39
N ILE A 122 11.34 7.39 -5.16
CA ILE A 122 10.21 6.51 -4.91
C ILE A 122 10.36 5.84 -3.54
N ALA A 123 11.53 5.27 -3.22
CA ALA A 123 11.77 4.63 -1.92
C ALA A 123 11.59 5.62 -0.75
N THR A 124 12.04 6.86 -0.90
CA THR A 124 11.88 7.93 0.09
C THR A 124 10.41 8.25 0.33
N TRP A 125 9.62 8.46 -0.72
CA TRP A 125 8.20 8.78 -0.57
C TRP A 125 7.38 7.59 -0.07
N VAL A 126 7.69 6.36 -0.50
CA VAL A 126 7.03 5.15 0.04
C VAL A 126 7.33 5.01 1.54
N SER A 127 8.57 5.24 1.97
CA SER A 127 8.93 5.22 3.40
C SER A 127 8.19 6.31 4.18
N SER A 128 8.16 7.53 3.63
CA SER A 128 7.39 8.64 4.22
C SER A 128 5.89 8.34 4.32
N ALA A 129 5.31 7.61 3.35
CA ALA A 129 3.91 7.20 3.43
C ALA A 129 3.67 6.21 4.58
N MET A 130 4.59 5.27 4.80
CA MET A 130 4.53 4.34 5.94
C MET A 130 4.63 5.09 7.28
N ASP A 131 5.52 6.08 7.37
CA ASP A 131 5.67 6.91 8.57
C ASP A 131 4.37 7.68 8.88
N SER A 132 3.72 8.24 7.85
CA SER A 132 2.42 8.90 7.99
C SER A 132 1.33 7.93 8.47
N GLU A 133 1.26 6.72 7.91
CA GLU A 133 0.31 5.69 8.34
C GLU A 133 0.54 5.27 9.80
N GLU A 134 1.78 5.02 10.22
CA GLU A 134 2.09 4.66 11.61
C GLU A 134 1.82 5.84 12.56
N THR A 135 2.16 7.07 12.16
CA THR A 135 1.85 8.29 12.94
C THR A 135 0.34 8.45 13.15
N CYS A 136 -0.47 8.21 12.12
CA CYS A 136 -1.93 8.19 12.21
C CYS A 136 -2.37 7.15 13.24
N LYS A 137 -1.91 5.90 13.13
CA LYS A 137 -2.24 4.82 14.05
C LYS A 137 -1.85 5.13 15.50
N ASP A 138 -0.67 5.71 15.73
CA ASP A 138 -0.19 6.11 17.05
C ASP A 138 -1.01 7.28 17.64
N GLY A 139 -1.42 8.23 16.81
CA GLY A 139 -2.34 9.30 17.20
C GLY A 139 -3.69 8.77 17.69
N LEU A 140 -4.21 7.70 17.09
CA LEU A 140 -5.44 7.02 17.55
C LEU A 140 -5.23 6.21 18.84
N ASN A 141 -3.98 5.91 19.21
CA ASN A 141 -3.69 5.14 20.41
C ASN A 141 -3.87 5.93 21.71
N GLN A 142 -4.01 7.25 21.62
CA GLN A 142 -4.38 8.12 22.74
C GLN A 142 -5.77 7.75 23.30
N PRO A 143 -6.08 8.05 24.59
CA PRO A 143 -7.36 7.72 25.24
C PRO A 143 -8.62 8.36 24.61
N ALA A 144 -8.46 9.08 23.49
CA ALA A 144 -9.50 9.85 22.85
C ALA A 144 -10.53 8.98 22.10
N LEU A 145 -10.11 7.88 21.47
CA LEU A 145 -10.98 7.00 20.67
C LEU A 145 -11.24 5.67 21.35
N ASP A 146 -12.52 5.29 21.41
CA ASP A 146 -12.91 4.02 22.03
C ASP A 146 -12.89 2.82 21.06
N GLY A 147 -12.78 1.65 21.70
CA GLY A 147 -13.27 0.34 21.27
C GLY A 147 -13.32 0.07 19.77
N LYS A 148 -14.54 -0.08 19.25
CA LYS A 148 -14.77 -0.68 17.93
C LYS A 148 -14.32 0.24 16.80
N MET A 149 -14.48 1.56 16.95
CA MET A 149 -14.08 2.52 15.93
C MET A 149 -12.56 2.54 15.79
N LYS A 150 -11.85 2.69 16.91
CA LYS A 150 -10.38 2.64 16.94
C LYS A 150 -9.85 1.38 16.27
N ASN A 151 -10.33 0.20 16.71
CA ASN A 151 -9.88 -1.07 16.16
C ASN A 151 -10.12 -1.17 14.64
N SER A 152 -11.28 -0.72 14.16
CA SER A 152 -11.60 -0.75 12.73
C SER A 152 -10.68 0.14 11.90
N ILE A 153 -10.29 1.30 12.43
CA ILE A 153 -9.37 2.21 11.75
C ILE A 153 -7.95 1.64 11.81
N THR A 154 -7.46 1.25 12.99
CA THR A 154 -6.11 0.69 13.19
C THR A 154 -5.87 -0.53 12.31
N THR A 155 -6.81 -1.47 12.21
CA THR A 155 -6.68 -2.64 11.32
C THR A 155 -6.52 -2.24 9.85
N ARG A 156 -7.24 -1.20 9.40
CA ARG A 156 -7.15 -0.72 8.01
C ARG A 156 -5.85 0.02 7.73
N ILE A 157 -5.36 0.78 8.70
CA ILE A 157 -4.04 1.41 8.61
C ILE A 157 -2.95 0.34 8.55
N GLU A 158 -2.99 -0.65 9.43
CA GLU A 158 -2.02 -1.76 9.42
C GLU A 158 -2.02 -2.54 8.10
N ASP A 159 -3.19 -2.77 7.49
CA ASP A 159 -3.30 -3.39 6.16
C ASP A 159 -2.63 -2.52 5.09
N ALA A 160 -2.86 -1.20 5.11
CA ALA A 160 -2.23 -0.24 4.22
C ALA A 160 -0.69 -0.26 4.38
N THR A 161 -0.19 -0.18 5.61
CA THR A 161 1.26 -0.20 5.90
C THR A 161 1.93 -1.49 5.48
N LYS A 162 1.26 -2.63 5.64
CA LYS A 162 1.80 -3.92 5.18
C LYS A 162 1.93 -3.96 3.66
N VAL A 163 0.94 -3.52 2.90
CA VAL A 163 1.05 -3.48 1.43
C VAL A 163 2.07 -2.44 0.95
N THR A 164 2.16 -1.29 1.63
CA THR A 164 3.16 -0.24 1.35
C THR A 164 4.58 -0.76 1.59
N SER A 165 4.80 -1.48 2.69
CA SER A 165 6.07 -2.14 2.99
C SER A 165 6.45 -3.19 1.94
N ASN A 166 5.49 -3.97 1.44
CA ASN A 166 5.75 -4.93 0.37
C ASN A 166 6.15 -4.23 -0.95
N ALA A 167 5.53 -3.09 -1.27
CA ALA A 167 5.91 -2.29 -2.44
C ALA A 167 7.36 -1.79 -2.35
N LEU A 168 7.77 -1.29 -1.16
CA LEU A 168 9.15 -0.88 -0.91
C LEU A 168 10.15 -2.02 -1.11
N ALA A 169 9.82 -3.23 -0.65
CA ALA A 169 10.65 -4.41 -0.84
C ALA A 169 10.88 -4.71 -2.33
N PHE A 170 9.83 -4.64 -3.16
CA PHE A 170 9.97 -4.86 -4.60
C PHE A 170 10.78 -3.76 -5.28
N LEU A 171 10.56 -2.50 -4.93
CA LEU A 171 11.36 -1.39 -5.43
C LEU A 171 12.84 -1.60 -5.17
N ASN A 172 13.19 -2.02 -3.96
CA ASN A 172 14.58 -2.28 -3.58
C ASN A 172 15.23 -3.41 -4.39
N THR A 173 14.44 -4.34 -4.93
CA THR A 173 14.92 -5.44 -5.79
C THR A 173 14.95 -5.13 -7.29
N LEU A 174 14.41 -3.99 -7.75
CA LEU A 174 14.54 -3.54 -9.13
C LEU A 174 15.98 -3.15 -9.47
#